data_AF-A0A2G9NQV5-F1
#
_entry.id   AF-A0A2G9NQV5-F1
#
_cell.length_a   1.000
_cell.length_b   1.000
_cell.length_c   1.000
_cell.angle_alpha   90.00
_cell.angle_beta   90.00
_cell.angle_gamma   90.00
#
_symmetry.space_group_name_H-M   'P 1'
#
loop_
_entity.id
_entity.type
_entity.pdbx_description
1 polymer ?
#
loop_
_entity_poly.entity_id
_entity_poly.type
_entity_poly.pdbx_seq_one_letter_code
_entity_poly.pdbx_strand_id
1 'polypeptide(L)'
;MGKNYVVEGFRNVEEIEVFRKIKDFLLIEVASGRNRRFEWFQKRNRPRDPKTINDITKVEISNLGLEEERFGQQNALCFALAEKFILNE
;
A
#
# COMPACT_ATOMS: atom_id res chain seq x y z
N MET A 1 -10.80 -29.65 -4.52
CA MET A 1 -10.97 -28.32 -3.92
C MET A 1 -9.89 -27.40 -4.47
N GLY A 2 -10.25 -26.21 -4.94
CA GLY A 2 -9.28 -25.16 -5.30
C GLY A 2 -8.67 -24.54 -4.04
N LYS A 3 -7.44 -24.02 -4.15
CA LYS A 3 -6.80 -23.23 -3.10
C LYS A 3 -6.95 -21.75 -3.43
N ASN A 4 -7.17 -20.92 -2.42
CA ASN A 4 -7.11 -19.47 -2.54
C ASN A 4 -5.73 -19.00 -2.08
N TYR A 5 -5.20 -17.96 -2.74
CA TYR A 5 -3.90 -17.38 -2.43
C TYR A 5 -4.09 -15.90 -2.08
N VAL A 6 -3.30 -15.43 -1.11
CA VAL A 6 -3.21 -14.01 -0.75
C VAL A 6 -1.80 -13.55 -1.05
N VAL A 7 -1.69 -12.51 -1.86
CA VAL A 7 -0.44 -11.81 -2.15
C VAL A 7 -0.60 -10.41 -1.58
N GLU A 8 0.37 -9.97 -0.79
CA GLU A 8 0.36 -8.65 -0.16
C GLU A 8 1.52 -7.79 -0.62
N GLY A 9 1.39 -6.48 -0.45
CA GLY A 9 2.49 -5.55 -0.69
C GLY A 9 2.72 -5.21 -2.17
N PHE A 10 1.67 -5.18 -3.01
CA PHE A 10 1.74 -4.57 -4.34
C PHE A 10 2.17 -3.11 -4.22
N ARG A 11 3.23 -2.74 -4.93
CA ARG A 11 3.81 -1.38 -4.91
C ARG A 11 4.08 -0.83 -6.30
N ASN A 12 3.77 -1.58 -7.34
CA ASN A 12 4.01 -1.18 -8.71
C ASN A 12 2.87 -1.71 -9.62
N VAL A 13 2.48 -0.92 -10.62
CA VAL A 13 1.33 -1.26 -11.49
C VAL A 13 1.62 -2.50 -12.33
N GLU A 14 2.85 -2.68 -12.79
CA GLU A 14 3.24 -3.85 -13.58
C GLU A 14 3.08 -5.17 -12.80
N GLU A 15 3.27 -5.16 -11.47
CA GLU A 15 2.96 -6.32 -10.62
C GLU A 15 1.46 -6.68 -10.72
N ILE A 16 0.58 -5.69 -10.60
CA ILE A 16 -0.87 -5.87 -10.68
C ILE A 16 -1.27 -6.39 -12.06
N GLU A 17 -0.70 -5.86 -13.13
CA GLU A 17 -0.99 -6.26 -14.51
C GLU A 17 -0.62 -7.73 -14.80
N VAL A 18 0.39 -8.28 -14.12
CA VAL A 18 0.70 -9.72 -14.19
C VAL A 18 -0.41 -10.54 -13.55
N PHE A 19 -0.88 -10.14 -12.36
CA PHE A 19 -1.92 -10.88 -11.64
C PHE A 19 -3.31 -10.73 -12.24
N ARG A 20 -3.62 -9.59 -12.88
CA ARG A 20 -4.89 -9.36 -13.58
C ARG A 20 -5.17 -10.36 -14.71
N LYS A 21 -4.13 -11.02 -15.22
CA LYS A 21 -4.27 -12.11 -16.22
C LYS A 21 -4.81 -13.40 -15.61
N ILE A 22 -4.79 -13.54 -14.29
CA ILE A 22 -5.28 -14.70 -13.58
C ILE A 22 -6.80 -14.57 -13.42
N LYS A 23 -7.52 -15.64 -13.79
CA LYS A 23 -8.96 -15.71 -13.59
C LYS A 23 -9.28 -15.61 -12.09
N ASP A 24 -10.32 -14.84 -11.75
CA ASP A 24 -10.80 -14.62 -10.39
C ASP A 24 -9.82 -13.87 -9.47
N PHE A 25 -8.88 -13.10 -10.04
CA PHE A 25 -8.07 -12.15 -9.30
C PHE A 25 -8.92 -11.00 -8.74
N LEU A 26 -8.65 -10.60 -7.49
CA LEU A 26 -9.27 -9.48 -6.82
C LEU A 26 -8.19 -8.68 -6.10
N LEU A 27 -8.02 -7.41 -6.46
CA LEU A 27 -7.16 -6.47 -5.78
C LEU A 27 -7.95 -5.70 -4.73
N ILE A 28 -7.45 -5.72 -3.49
CA ILE A 28 -8.08 -5.07 -2.35
C ILE A 28 -7.10 -4.06 -1.75
N GLU A 29 -7.52 -2.81 -1.67
CA GLU A 29 -6.83 -1.79 -0.87
C GLU A 29 -7.25 -1.92 0.59
N VAL A 30 -6.27 -1.95 1.49
CA VAL A 30 -6.49 -1.86 2.94
C VAL A 30 -6.00 -0.50 3.42
N ALA A 31 -6.94 0.33 3.86
CA ALA A 31 -6.67 1.71 4.25
C ALA A 31 -7.00 1.98 5.72
N SER A 32 -6.46 3.09 6.21
CA SER A 32 -6.68 3.56 7.58
C SER A 32 -6.36 5.05 7.68
N GLY A 33 -6.91 5.75 8.67
CA GLY A 33 -6.60 7.16 8.89
C GLY A 33 -5.12 7.38 9.27
N ARG A 34 -4.57 8.55 8.93
CA ARG A 34 -3.16 8.90 9.19
C ARG A 34 -2.77 8.75 10.67
N ASN A 35 -3.62 9.20 11.59
CA ASN A 35 -3.36 9.12 13.03
C ASN A 35 -3.23 7.66 13.50
N ARG A 36 -4.11 6.78 13.02
CA ARG A 36 -4.08 5.35 13.32
C ARG A 36 -2.85 4.66 12.75
N ARG A 37 -2.48 4.99 11.49
CA ARG A 37 -1.21 4.54 10.90
C ARG A 37 -0.01 5.00 11.74
N PHE A 38 -0.02 6.24 12.23
CA PHE A 38 1.02 6.78 13.10
C PHE A 38 1.12 6.02 14.43
N GLU A 39 0.00 5.73 15.08
CA GLU A 39 -0.03 4.90 16.29
C GLU A 39 0.59 3.52 16.05
N TRP A 40 0.32 2.90 14.89
CA TRP A 40 0.92 1.62 14.52
C TRP A 40 2.44 1.74 14.31
N PHE A 41 2.93 2.82 13.70
CA PHE A 41 4.38 3.08 13.61
C PHE A 41 5.01 3.24 15.00
N GLN A 42 4.37 3.96 15.92
CA GLN A 42 4.87 4.12 17.29
C GLN A 42 4.90 2.78 18.04
N LYS A 43 3.85 1.97 17.91
CA LYS A 43 3.78 0.62 18.50
C LYS A 43 4.83 -0.32 17.92
N ARG A 44 5.11 -0.21 16.62
CA ARG A 44 6.10 -1.03 15.91
C ARG A 44 7.55 -0.65 16.25
N ASN A 45 7.80 0.63 16.51
CA ASN A 45 9.06 1.20 17.01
C ASN A 45 10.34 0.73 16.29
N ARG A 46 10.33 0.66 14.94
CA ARG A 46 11.57 0.37 14.19
C ARG A 46 12.47 1.60 14.10
N PRO A 47 13.79 1.44 13.88
CA PRO A 47 14.72 2.56 13.72
C PRO A 47 14.32 3.55 12.61
N ARG A 48 13.71 3.06 11.53
CA ARG A 48 13.26 3.86 10.37
C ARG A 48 11.81 4.37 10.49
N ASP A 49 11.11 4.06 11.58
CA ASP A 49 9.71 4.49 11.73
C ASP A 49 9.65 6.00 12.02
N PRO A 50 8.63 6.71 11.46
CA PRO A 50 8.46 8.13 11.70
C PRO A 50 8.32 8.40 13.20
N LYS A 51 9.07 9.38 13.72
CA LYS A 51 9.07 9.71 15.15
C LYS A 51 8.02 10.77 15.49
N THR A 52 7.66 11.59 14.51
CA THR A 52 6.63 12.61 14.64
C THR A 52 5.52 12.42 13.61
N ILE A 53 4.36 13.00 13.87
CA ILE A 53 3.25 13.03 12.90
C ILE A 53 3.67 13.73 11.60
N ASN A 54 4.61 14.67 11.64
CA ASN A 54 5.12 15.33 10.43
C ASN A 54 6.03 14.42 9.61
N ASP A 55 6.74 13.49 10.26
CA ASP A 55 7.61 12.54 9.56
C ASP A 55 6.80 11.52 8.76
N ILE A 56 5.55 11.24 9.15
CA ILE A 56 4.69 10.31 8.39
C ILE A 56 4.46 10.82 6.97
N THR A 57 4.34 12.14 6.78
CA THR A 57 4.09 12.75 5.48
C THR A 57 5.22 12.49 4.52
N LYS A 58 6.49 12.56 4.98
CA LYS A 58 7.66 12.27 4.14
C LYS A 58 7.68 10.82 3.67
N VAL A 59 7.39 9.90 4.59
CA VAL A 59 7.30 8.46 4.29
C VAL A 59 6.14 8.17 3.34
N GLU A 60 4.98 8.79 3.56
CA GLU A 60 3.79 8.64 2.71
C GLU A 60 4.05 9.16 1.29
N ILE A 61 4.60 10.35 1.14
CA ILE A 61 4.91 10.94 -0.18
C ILE A 61 5.86 10.03 -0.98
N SER A 62 6.94 9.57 -0.35
CA SER A 62 7.89 8.66 -1.00
C SER A 62 7.24 7.34 -1.43
N ASN A 63 6.35 6.77 -0.61
CA ASN A 63 5.66 5.54 -0.96
C ASN A 63 4.58 5.71 -2.05
N LEU A 64 3.94 6.89 -2.13
CA LEU A 64 2.89 7.14 -3.10
C LEU A 64 3.42 7.22 -4.55
N GLY A 65 4.71 7.50 -4.73
CA GLY A 65 5.33 7.55 -6.07
C GLY A 65 5.01 8.81 -6.85
N LEU A 66 4.51 9.87 -6.20
CA LEU A 66 4.05 11.08 -6.88
C LEU A 66 5.19 11.86 -7.56
N GLU A 67 6.44 11.56 -7.22
CA GLU A 67 7.64 12.23 -7.75
C GLU A 67 8.57 11.27 -8.51
N GLU A 68 8.16 10.02 -8.76
CA GLU A 68 9.03 8.99 -9.36
C GLU A 68 8.59 8.63 -10.79
N GLU A 69 9.51 8.70 -11.75
CA GLU A 69 9.17 8.56 -13.19
C GLU A 69 8.86 7.13 -13.63
N ARG A 70 9.47 6.10 -13.00
CA ARG A 70 9.32 4.70 -13.45
C ARG A 70 9.84 3.60 -12.53
N PHE A 71 10.81 3.88 -11.65
CA PHE A 71 11.62 2.85 -10.98
C PHE A 71 11.48 2.79 -9.44
N GLY A 72 10.39 3.29 -8.88
CA GLY A 72 10.14 3.11 -7.44
C GLY A 72 8.67 2.84 -7.11
N GLN A 73 8.25 3.19 -5.89
CA GLN A 73 6.92 2.82 -5.43
C GLN A 73 5.86 3.64 -6.15
N GLN A 74 4.72 3.03 -6.45
CA GLN A 74 3.59 3.63 -7.17
C GLN A 74 2.29 3.37 -6.40
N ASN A 75 2.34 3.43 -5.06
CA ASN A 75 1.23 2.96 -4.25
C ASN A 75 -0.07 3.74 -4.55
N ALA A 76 0.02 5.04 -4.88
CA ALA A 76 -1.15 5.82 -5.28
C ALA A 76 -1.89 5.23 -6.49
N LEU A 77 -1.13 4.80 -7.52
CA LEU A 77 -1.69 4.15 -8.70
C LEU A 77 -2.23 2.76 -8.36
N CYS A 78 -1.52 2.02 -7.51
CA CYS A 78 -1.98 0.70 -7.05
C CYS A 78 -3.33 0.80 -6.30
N PHE A 79 -3.50 1.80 -5.44
CA PHE A 79 -4.75 2.07 -4.73
C PHE A 79 -5.88 2.38 -5.71
N ALA A 80 -5.63 3.24 -6.71
CA ALA A 80 -6.60 3.60 -7.74
C ALA A 80 -7.05 2.41 -8.61
N LEU A 81 -6.25 1.33 -8.68
CA LEU A 81 -6.57 0.11 -9.44
C LEU A 81 -7.34 -0.93 -8.62
N ALA A 82 -7.48 -0.76 -7.31
CA ALA A 82 -8.16 -1.74 -6.46
C ALA A 82 -9.67 -1.79 -6.75
N GLU A 83 -10.23 -3.00 -6.88
CA GLU A 83 -11.68 -3.16 -7.09
C GLU A 83 -12.47 -3.06 -5.79
N LYS A 84 -11.81 -3.28 -4.65
CA LYS A 84 -12.40 -3.13 -3.32
C LYS A 84 -11.46 -2.39 -2.38
N PHE A 85 -12.09 -1.76 -1.41
CA PHE A 85 -11.44 -0.96 -0.39
C PHE A 85 -11.98 -1.38 0.98
N ILE A 86 -11.06 -1.61 1.93
CA ILE A 86 -11.38 -1.90 3.33
C ILE A 86 -10.78 -0.79 4.18
N LEU A 87 -11.64 0.01 4.83
CA LEU A 87 -11.21 1.04 5.77
C LEU A 87 -11.18 0.49 7.20
N ASN A 88 -10.07 0.76 7.88
CA ASN A 88 -9.91 0.49 9.31
C ASN A 88 -9.68 1.82 10.03
N GLU A 89 -10.76 2.41 10.56
CA GLU A 89 -10.73 3.62 11.40
C GLU A 89 -10.42 3.33 12.86
#